data_AF-A0A5C3L792-F1
#
_entry.id   AF-A0A5C3L792-F1
#
_cell.length_a   1.000
_cell.length_b   1.000
_cell.length_c   1.000
_cell.angle_alpha   90.00
_cell.angle_beta   90.00
_cell.angle_gamma   90.00
#
_symmetry.space_group_name_H-M   'P 1'
#
loop_
_entity.id
_entity.type
_entity.pdbx_description
1 polymer ?
#
loop_
_entity_poly.entity_id
_entity_poly.type
_entity_poly.pdbx_seq_one_letter_code
_entity_poly.pdbx_strand_id
1 'polypeptide(L)'
;MSDFSPVEDSSDQVPPLPEDLEESIDILGELVDTLGLQDVSFASFSSALNRLMDRSFALSLTQQRLSSTEEQIMDHLAYLKHQNGLLEHWMKVLQEDPSFDGASGSSEKPEALERRREALLRKAREYHNDLESILAHSQVPPVTINRMLRKQEKNRQLESEIKIKRAKIKAFQGLPPNLDLARLQLRKAREEQLELIRLREELLQNMAAGVA
;
A
#
# COMPACT_ATOMS: atom_id res chain seq x y z
N MET A 1 27.33 74.07 -34.90
CA MET A 1 26.31 73.37 -35.70
C MET A 1 26.51 71.91 -35.44
N SER A 2 25.48 71.31 -34.87
CA SER A 2 25.53 70.13 -34.03
C SER A 2 24.99 68.96 -34.84
N ASP A 3 25.85 68.01 -35.19
CA ASP A 3 25.43 66.69 -35.64
C ASP A 3 25.51 65.73 -34.46
N PHE A 4 24.34 65.37 -33.91
CA PHE A 4 24.19 64.27 -32.99
C PHE A 4 22.94 63.50 -33.43
N SER A 5 23.16 62.39 -34.11
CA SER A 5 22.13 61.43 -34.48
C SER A 5 21.47 60.83 -33.23
N PRO A 6 20.16 60.56 -33.26
CA PRO A 6 19.46 59.91 -32.17
C PRO A 6 19.80 58.41 -32.16
N VAL A 7 20.26 57.91 -31.02
CA VAL A 7 20.42 56.48 -30.77
C VAL A 7 19.02 55.89 -30.67
N GLU A 8 18.70 55.03 -31.61
CA GLU A 8 17.44 54.31 -31.71
C GLU A 8 17.18 53.46 -30.45
N ASP A 9 15.90 53.45 -30.07
CA ASP A 9 15.28 52.57 -29.09
C ASP A 9 15.76 51.13 -29.24
N SER A 10 16.61 50.69 -28.31
CA SER A 10 16.82 49.27 -28.04
C SER A 10 15.66 48.81 -27.17
N SER A 11 14.56 48.52 -27.85
CA SER A 11 13.44 47.71 -27.36
C SER A 11 13.94 46.59 -26.45
N ASP A 12 13.43 46.59 -25.21
CA ASP A 12 13.45 45.47 -24.25
C ASP A 12 12.78 44.23 -24.90
N GLN A 13 13.49 43.57 -25.81
CA GLN A 13 13.09 42.26 -26.32
C GLN A 13 13.55 41.22 -25.31
N VAL A 14 12.63 40.89 -24.39
CA VAL A 14 12.68 39.64 -23.63
C VAL A 14 12.83 38.51 -24.65
N PRO A 15 13.89 37.69 -24.58
CA PRO A 15 14.11 36.61 -25.54
C PRO A 15 12.90 35.66 -25.52
N PRO A 16 12.43 35.17 -26.69
CA PRO A 16 11.31 34.24 -26.75
C PRO A 16 11.64 33.01 -25.91
N LEU A 17 10.71 32.66 -25.02
CA LEU A 17 10.85 31.51 -24.16
C LEU A 17 10.91 30.25 -25.03
N PRO A 18 11.65 29.21 -24.61
CA PRO A 18 11.66 27.93 -25.31
C PRO A 18 10.24 27.37 -25.43
N GLU A 19 9.84 26.86 -26.60
CA GLU A 19 8.50 26.28 -26.85
C GLU A 19 8.11 25.23 -25.79
N ASP A 20 9.07 24.42 -25.35
CA ASP A 20 8.91 23.42 -24.27
C ASP A 20 8.43 24.03 -22.94
N LEU A 21 8.81 25.28 -22.67
CA LEU A 21 8.49 26.01 -21.45
C LEU A 21 7.10 26.63 -21.54
N GLU A 22 6.70 27.12 -22.72
CA GLU A 22 5.34 27.62 -22.98
C GLU A 22 4.31 26.50 -22.84
N GLU A 23 4.55 25.34 -23.45
CA GLU A 23 3.69 24.16 -23.30
C GLU A 23 3.57 23.73 -21.82
N SER A 24 4.68 23.75 -21.08
CA SER A 24 4.68 23.38 -19.66
C SER A 24 3.91 24.37 -18.77
N ILE A 25 3.91 25.66 -19.13
CA ILE A 25 3.18 26.72 -18.42
C ILE A 25 1.69 26.64 -18.73
N ASP A 26 1.32 26.32 -19.97
CA ASP A 26 -0.08 26.12 -20.36
C ASP A 26 -0.69 24.92 -19.63
N ILE A 27 0.01 23.79 -19.58
CA ILE A 27 -0.41 22.60 -18.81
C ILE A 27 -0.54 22.94 -17.32
N LEU A 28 0.39 23.75 -16.78
CA LEU A 28 0.31 24.18 -15.39
C LEU A 28 -0.88 25.12 -15.16
N GLY A 29 -1.20 26.00 -16.11
CA GLY A 29 -2.37 26.87 -16.09
C GLY A 29 -3.67 26.07 -16.08
N GLU A 30 -3.81 25.09 -16.97
CA GLU A 30 -4.96 24.17 -16.97
C GLU A 30 -5.07 23.39 -15.65
N LEU A 31 -3.94 22.97 -15.08
CA LEU A 31 -3.89 22.29 -13.79
C LEU A 31 -4.31 23.21 -12.63
N VAL A 32 -3.92 24.49 -12.66
CA VAL A 32 -4.32 25.50 -11.66
C VAL A 32 -5.82 25.75 -11.73
N ASP A 33 -6.37 25.88 -12.93
CA ASP A 33 -7.79 26.11 -13.16
C ASP A 33 -8.63 24.90 -12.72
N THR A 34 -8.19 23.69 -13.04
CA THR A 34 -8.88 22.45 -12.63
C THR A 34 -8.78 22.19 -11.13
N LEU A 35 -7.68 22.57 -10.48
CA LEU A 35 -7.50 22.46 -9.03
C LEU A 35 -8.04 23.67 -8.24
N GLY A 36 -8.43 24.75 -8.93
CA GLY A 36 -8.96 25.98 -8.33
C GLY A 36 -7.97 26.69 -7.40
N LEU A 37 -6.68 26.71 -7.74
CA LEU A 37 -5.64 27.27 -6.89
C LEU A 37 -5.50 28.79 -7.10
N GLN A 38 -5.52 29.56 -6.01
CA GLN A 38 -5.31 31.01 -6.05
C GLN A 38 -3.83 31.40 -6.14
N ASP A 39 -2.93 30.52 -5.72
CA ASP A 39 -1.48 30.72 -5.74
C ASP A 39 -0.75 29.53 -6.40
N VAL A 40 0.12 29.82 -7.37
CA VAL A 40 0.96 28.86 -8.15
C VAL A 40 2.16 28.35 -7.31
N SER A 41 2.06 28.36 -5.98
CA SER A 41 3.12 27.88 -5.11
C SER A 41 3.20 26.35 -5.14
N PHE A 42 4.42 25.80 -5.18
CA PHE A 42 4.67 24.37 -5.10
C PHE A 42 4.00 23.71 -3.86
N ALA A 43 3.92 24.43 -2.74
CA ALA A 43 3.23 23.96 -1.54
C ALA A 43 1.71 23.85 -1.75
N SER A 44 1.11 24.79 -2.48
CA SER A 44 -0.32 24.78 -2.81
C SER A 44 -0.65 23.62 -3.76
N PHE A 45 0.15 23.43 -4.82
CA PHE A 45 -0.01 22.30 -5.75
C PHE A 45 0.14 20.94 -5.08
N SER A 46 1.22 20.74 -4.32
CA SER A 46 1.44 19.46 -3.63
C SER A 46 0.32 19.18 -2.63
N SER A 47 -0.19 20.19 -1.92
CA SER A 47 -1.34 20.03 -1.03
C SER A 47 -2.64 19.67 -1.77
N ALA A 48 -2.89 20.27 -2.94
CA ALA A 48 -4.06 20.01 -3.76
C ALA A 48 -4.02 18.64 -4.42
N LEU A 49 -2.84 18.25 -4.92
CA LEU A 49 -2.56 16.91 -5.44
C LEU A 49 -2.76 15.86 -4.34
N ASN A 50 -2.22 16.08 -3.14
CA ASN A 50 -2.43 15.18 -2.01
C ASN A 50 -3.92 15.07 -1.64
N ARG A 51 -4.66 16.19 -1.61
CA ARG A 51 -6.11 16.17 -1.38
C ARG A 51 -6.87 15.41 -2.47
N LEU A 52 -6.47 15.54 -3.74
CA LEU A 52 -7.08 14.81 -4.85
C LEU A 52 -6.78 13.31 -4.75
N MET A 53 -5.54 12.94 -4.41
CA MET A 53 -5.13 11.56 -4.17
C MET A 53 -5.87 10.95 -2.97
N ASP A 54 -6.02 11.69 -1.87
CA ASP A 54 -6.76 11.25 -0.70
C ASP A 54 -8.25 11.03 -1.06
N ARG A 55 -8.84 11.95 -1.84
CA ARG A 55 -10.23 11.81 -2.32
C ARG A 55 -10.39 10.64 -3.27
N SER A 56 -9.47 10.43 -4.22
CA SER A 56 -9.54 9.32 -5.17
C SER A 56 -9.39 7.98 -4.48
N PHE A 57 -8.48 7.89 -3.50
CA PHE A 57 -8.33 6.71 -2.66
C PHE A 57 -9.56 6.46 -1.80
N ALA A 58 -10.11 7.50 -1.16
CA ALA A 58 -11.34 7.38 -0.38
C ALA A 58 -12.51 6.93 -1.24
N LEU A 59 -12.67 7.48 -2.44
CA LEU A 59 -13.71 7.11 -3.40
C LEU A 59 -13.54 5.65 -3.84
N SER A 60 -12.33 5.25 -4.24
CA SER A 60 -12.02 3.86 -4.61
C SER A 60 -12.33 2.90 -3.47
N LEU A 61 -11.96 3.24 -2.24
CA LEU A 61 -12.27 2.43 -1.06
C LEU A 61 -13.78 2.33 -0.82
N THR A 62 -14.53 3.43 -0.94
CA THR A 62 -15.99 3.39 -0.79
C THR A 62 -16.67 2.58 -1.89
N GLN A 63 -16.16 2.65 -3.12
CA GLN A 63 -16.66 1.87 -4.25
C GLN A 63 -16.45 0.37 -4.03
N GLN A 64 -15.26 -0.04 -3.58
CA GLN A 64 -14.95 -1.43 -3.25
C GLN A 64 -15.83 -1.95 -2.11
N ARG A 65 -16.06 -1.13 -1.07
CA ARG A 65 -16.97 -1.49 0.02
C ARG A 65 -18.40 -1.68 -0.48
N LEU A 66 -18.86 -0.79 -1.36
CA LEU A 66 -20.21 -0.87 -1.92
C LEU A 66 -20.38 -2.13 -2.77
N SER A 67 -19.41 -2.46 -3.65
CA SER A 67 -19.50 -3.69 -4.45
C SER A 67 -19.51 -4.94 -3.57
N SER A 68 -18.70 -4.96 -2.51
CA SER A 68 -18.70 -6.09 -1.57
C SER A 68 -20.04 -6.22 -0.83
N THR A 69 -20.66 -5.11 -0.43
CA THR A 69 -22.00 -5.15 0.18
C THR A 69 -23.08 -5.56 -0.81
N GLU A 70 -22.95 -5.16 -2.08
CA GLU A 70 -23.86 -5.55 -3.15
C GLU A 70 -23.81 -7.05 -3.41
N GLU A 71 -22.60 -7.62 -3.53
CA GLU A 71 -22.38 -9.07 -3.65
C GLU A 71 -23.03 -9.84 -2.48
N GLN A 72 -22.81 -9.38 -1.24
CA GLN A 72 -23.42 -10.00 -0.06
C GLN A 72 -24.97 -9.94 -0.09
N ILE A 73 -25.54 -8.81 -0.53
CA ILE A 73 -27.00 -8.68 -0.67
C ILE A 73 -27.51 -9.60 -1.77
N MET A 74 -26.80 -9.73 -2.89
CA MET A 74 -27.17 -10.65 -3.97
C MET A 74 -27.14 -12.11 -3.51
N ASP A 75 -26.12 -12.51 -2.74
CA ASP A 75 -26.02 -13.86 -2.16
C ASP A 75 -27.17 -14.13 -1.18
N HIS A 76 -27.48 -13.18 -0.29
CA HIS A 76 -28.62 -13.29 0.62
C HIS A 76 -29.96 -13.36 -0.13
N LEU A 77 -30.11 -12.59 -1.21
CA LEU A 77 -31.30 -12.63 -2.04
C LEU A 77 -31.44 -13.99 -2.75
N ALA A 78 -30.35 -14.53 -3.30
CA ALA A 78 -30.34 -15.85 -3.91
C ALA A 78 -30.70 -16.95 -2.89
N TYR A 79 -30.13 -16.88 -1.69
CA TYR A 79 -30.45 -17.78 -0.59
C TYR A 79 -31.93 -17.69 -0.20
N LEU A 80 -32.47 -16.48 -0.02
CA LEU A 80 -33.87 -16.28 0.33
C LEU A 80 -34.82 -16.76 -0.77
N LYS A 81 -34.48 -16.55 -2.04
CA LYS A 81 -35.24 -17.11 -3.17
C LYS A 81 -35.28 -18.64 -3.12
N HIS A 82 -34.15 -19.27 -2.84
CA HIS A 82 -34.07 -20.72 -2.68
C HIS A 82 -34.92 -21.20 -1.48
N GLN A 83 -34.80 -20.54 -0.32
CA GLN A 83 -35.61 -20.88 0.85
C GLN A 83 -37.12 -20.69 0.58
N ASN A 84 -37.51 -19.62 -0.10
CA ASN A 84 -38.91 -19.39 -0.46
C ASN A 84 -39.41 -20.46 -1.44
N GLY A 85 -38.62 -20.83 -2.44
CA GLY A 85 -38.95 -21.94 -3.34
C GLY A 85 -39.09 -23.27 -2.60
N LEU A 86 -38.27 -23.51 -1.57
CA LEU A 86 -38.38 -24.69 -0.71
C LEU A 86 -39.66 -24.64 0.13
N LEU A 87 -40.01 -23.49 0.70
CA LEU A 87 -41.27 -23.30 1.43
C LEU A 87 -42.49 -23.49 0.53
N GLU A 88 -42.47 -22.95 -0.70
CA GLU A 88 -43.53 -23.18 -1.68
C GLU A 88 -43.64 -24.67 -2.06
N HIS A 89 -42.51 -25.36 -2.21
CA HIS A 89 -42.51 -26.80 -2.43
C HIS A 89 -43.13 -27.56 -1.26
N TRP A 90 -42.73 -27.27 -0.02
CA TRP A 90 -43.32 -27.90 1.17
C TRP A 90 -44.80 -27.55 1.35
N MET A 91 -45.21 -26.33 1.01
CA MET A 91 -46.60 -25.91 1.05
C MET A 91 -47.43 -26.69 0.03
N LYS A 92 -46.92 -26.90 -1.18
CA LYS A 92 -47.57 -27.76 -2.18
C LYS A 92 -47.65 -29.20 -1.72
N VAL A 93 -46.56 -29.78 -1.20
CA VAL A 93 -46.58 -31.15 -0.66
C VAL A 93 -47.61 -31.29 0.45
N LEU A 94 -47.72 -30.32 1.36
CA LEU A 94 -48.71 -30.34 2.44
C LEU A 94 -50.15 -30.12 1.95
N GLN A 95 -50.37 -29.38 0.86
CA GLN A 95 -51.69 -29.17 0.25
C GLN A 95 -52.11 -30.33 -0.65
N GLU A 96 -51.15 -30.99 -1.31
CA GLU A 96 -51.34 -32.15 -2.18
C GLU A 96 -51.44 -33.46 -1.38
N ASP A 97 -50.95 -33.50 -0.14
CA ASP A 97 -51.18 -34.60 0.80
C ASP A 97 -52.61 -34.51 1.38
N PRO A 98 -53.57 -35.36 0.94
CA PRO A 98 -54.92 -35.38 1.48
C PRO A 98 -55.00 -35.93 2.92
N SER A 99 -53.85 -36.22 3.54
CA SER A 99 -53.70 -36.75 4.89
C SER A 99 -53.59 -35.67 5.98
N PHE A 100 -53.49 -34.38 5.61
CA PHE A 100 -53.35 -33.27 6.56
C PHE A 100 -54.68 -32.56 6.91
N ASP A 101 -55.76 -32.82 6.18
CA ASP A 101 -57.10 -32.43 6.65
C ASP A 101 -57.48 -33.41 7.76
N GLY A 102 -57.44 -32.94 9.01
CA GLY A 102 -57.65 -33.70 10.25
C GLY A 102 -59.03 -34.34 10.43
N ALA A 103 -59.70 -34.74 9.35
CA ALA A 103 -61.04 -35.31 9.33
C ALA A 103 -61.11 -36.74 8.76
N SER A 104 -60.02 -37.40 8.36
CA SER A 104 -60.06 -38.82 8.01
C SER A 104 -58.75 -39.58 8.24
N GLY A 105 -58.77 -40.37 9.32
CA GLY A 105 -58.02 -41.60 9.57
C GLY A 105 -56.78 -41.91 8.73
N SER A 106 -55.62 -41.72 9.36
CA SER A 106 -54.56 -42.74 9.47
C SER A 106 -54.61 -43.91 8.47
N SER A 107 -53.76 -43.88 7.44
CA SER A 107 -53.17 -45.11 6.90
C SER A 107 -51.89 -44.84 6.09
N GLU A 108 -51.00 -43.99 6.59
CA GLU A 108 -49.58 -44.28 6.32
C GLU A 108 -49.24 -45.50 7.19
N LYS A 109 -49.05 -46.66 6.54
CA LYS A 109 -48.66 -47.89 7.22
C LYS A 109 -47.41 -47.58 8.08
N PRO A 110 -47.35 -48.02 9.34
CA PRO A 110 -46.23 -47.74 10.25
C PRO A 110 -44.86 -48.12 9.64
N GLU A 111 -44.85 -49.12 8.76
CA GLU A 111 -43.68 -49.54 7.99
C GLU A 111 -43.12 -48.45 7.06
N ALA A 112 -43.94 -47.57 6.50
CA ALA A 112 -43.49 -46.48 5.63
C ALA A 112 -42.77 -45.39 6.44
N LEU A 113 -43.26 -45.10 7.65
CA LEU A 113 -42.63 -44.19 8.59
C LEU A 113 -41.30 -44.75 9.13
N GLU A 114 -41.25 -46.05 9.42
CA GLU A 114 -40.02 -46.72 9.84
C GLU A 114 -38.96 -46.69 8.74
N ARG A 115 -39.31 -47.00 7.48
CA ARG A 115 -38.40 -46.90 6.33
C ARG A 115 -37.90 -45.47 6.11
N ARG A 116 -38.77 -44.46 6.27
CA ARG A 116 -38.37 -43.04 6.17
C ARG A 116 -37.41 -42.64 7.29
N ARG A 117 -37.66 -43.10 8.52
CA ARG A 117 -36.78 -42.87 9.66
C ARG A 117 -35.40 -43.50 9.44
N GLU A 118 -35.35 -44.73 8.94
CA GLU A 118 -34.09 -45.41 8.61
C GLU A 118 -33.33 -44.71 7.49
N ALA A 119 -34.03 -44.25 6.45
CA ALA A 119 -33.42 -43.47 5.36
C ALA A 119 -32.83 -42.13 5.86
N LEU A 120 -33.52 -41.45 6.79
CA LEU A 120 -33.02 -40.23 7.41
C LEU A 120 -31.80 -40.49 8.30
N LEU A 121 -31.84 -41.55 9.11
CA LEU A 121 -30.70 -41.94 9.95
C LEU A 121 -29.49 -42.31 9.10
N ARG A 122 -29.70 -42.96 7.95
CA ARG A 122 -28.63 -43.26 7.00
C ARG A 122 -28.00 -42.00 6.41
N LYS A 123 -28.83 -41.06 5.93
CA LYS A 123 -28.34 -39.76 5.43
C LYS A 123 -27.62 -38.94 6.50
N ALA A 124 -28.13 -38.95 7.73
CA ALA A 124 -27.48 -38.27 8.85
C ALA A 124 -26.08 -38.83 9.14
N ARG A 125 -25.91 -40.16 9.03
CA ARG A 125 -24.59 -40.82 9.15
C ARG A 125 -23.68 -40.48 7.97
N GLU A 126 -24.21 -40.46 6.76
CA GLU A 126 -23.45 -40.05 5.56
C GLU A 126 -22.91 -38.62 5.72
N TYR A 127 -23.76 -37.65 6.10
CA TYR A 127 -23.31 -36.27 6.36
C TYR A 127 -22.33 -36.16 7.53
N HIS A 128 -22.49 -36.97 8.57
CA HIS A 128 -21.55 -37.00 9.68
C HIS A 128 -20.17 -37.47 9.23
N ASN A 129 -20.11 -38.56 8.45
CA ASN A 129 -18.87 -39.08 7.89
C ASN A 129 -18.24 -38.07 6.91
N ASP A 130 -19.03 -37.39 6.09
CA ASP A 130 -18.55 -36.36 5.18
C ASP A 130 -17.94 -35.19 5.97
N LEU A 131 -18.59 -34.74 7.05
CA LEU A 131 -18.04 -33.70 7.94
C LEU A 131 -16.75 -34.14 8.61
N GLU A 132 -16.69 -35.37 9.14
CA GLU A 132 -15.46 -35.91 9.71
C GLU A 132 -14.35 -36.01 8.67
N SER A 133 -14.68 -36.40 7.43
CA SER A 133 -13.70 -36.42 6.34
C SER A 133 -13.18 -35.02 6.03
N ILE A 134 -14.05 -34.02 5.94
CA ILE A 134 -13.67 -32.62 5.68
C ILE A 134 -12.80 -32.10 6.83
N LEU A 135 -13.16 -32.39 8.08
CA LEU A 135 -12.39 -32.01 9.25
C LEU A 135 -11.01 -32.67 9.27
N ALA A 136 -10.93 -33.96 8.92
CA ALA A 136 -9.67 -34.70 8.84
C ALA A 136 -8.75 -34.18 7.72
N HIS A 137 -9.32 -33.77 6.58
CA HIS A 137 -8.56 -33.15 5.48
C HIS A 137 -8.24 -31.67 5.76
N SER A 138 -9.01 -31.00 6.61
CA SER A 138 -8.73 -29.66 7.09
C SER A 138 -7.67 -29.68 8.21
N GLN A 139 -6.44 -30.07 7.87
CA GLN A 139 -5.27 -29.73 8.70
C GLN A 139 -4.95 -28.23 8.58
N VAL A 140 -5.95 -27.36 8.79
CA VAL A 140 -5.69 -25.94 8.98
C VAL A 140 -5.22 -25.83 10.42
N PRO A 141 -3.90 -25.66 10.68
CA PRO A 141 -3.47 -25.41 12.04
C PRO A 141 -4.24 -24.17 12.51
N PRO A 142 -4.86 -24.18 13.70
CA PRO A 142 -5.54 -23.00 14.20
C PRO A 142 -4.47 -21.91 14.35
N VAL A 143 -4.37 -21.02 13.36
CA VAL A 143 -3.56 -19.82 13.47
C VAL A 143 -4.37 -18.91 14.38
N THR A 144 -4.26 -19.17 15.67
CA THR A 144 -4.85 -18.31 16.69
C THR A 144 -4.32 -16.90 16.47
N ILE A 145 -5.18 -15.90 16.62
CA ILE A 145 -4.84 -14.46 16.50
C ILE A 145 -3.55 -14.13 17.27
N ASN A 146 -3.35 -14.75 18.43
CA ASN A 146 -2.13 -14.65 19.25
C ASN A 146 -0.84 -15.09 18.51
N ARG A 147 -0.88 -16.14 17.69
CA ARG A 147 0.27 -16.61 16.90
C ARG A 147 0.60 -15.62 15.78
N MET A 148 -0.42 -15.00 15.18
CA MET A 148 -0.24 -13.97 14.16
C MET A 148 0.36 -12.70 14.77
N LEU A 149 -0.17 -12.23 15.90
CA LEU A 149 0.35 -11.08 16.65
C LEU A 149 1.81 -11.30 17.07
N ARG A 150 2.16 -12.49 17.57
CA ARG A 150 3.56 -12.85 17.89
C ARG A 150 4.48 -12.80 16.66
N LYS A 151 4.00 -13.22 15.48
CA LYS A 151 4.77 -13.13 14.23
C LYS A 151 4.92 -11.68 13.77
N GLN A 152 3.87 -10.88 13.88
CA GLN A 152 3.89 -9.47 13.52
C GLN A 152 4.88 -8.68 14.38
N GLU A 153 4.88 -8.91 15.70
CA GLU A 153 5.84 -8.25 16.60
C GLU A 153 7.28 -8.65 16.30
N LYS A 154 7.54 -9.93 16.02
CA LYS A 154 8.87 -10.40 15.59
C LYS A 154 9.31 -9.73 14.29
N ASN A 155 8.43 -9.61 13.30
CA ASN A 155 8.74 -8.94 12.04
C ASN A 155 9.06 -7.47 12.27
N ARG A 156 8.29 -6.78 13.11
CA ARG A 156 8.53 -5.37 13.46
C ARG A 156 9.90 -5.17 14.12
N GLN A 157 10.29 -6.08 15.01
CA GLN A 157 11.62 -6.06 15.63
C GLN A 157 12.72 -6.24 14.59
N LEU A 158 12.61 -7.24 13.71
CA LEU A 158 13.58 -7.48 12.65
C LEU A 158 13.71 -6.31 11.67
N GLU A 159 12.59 -5.67 11.31
CA GLU A 159 12.60 -4.48 10.46
C GLU A 159 13.35 -3.31 11.11
N SER A 160 13.16 -3.12 12.41
CA SER A 160 13.88 -2.09 13.17
C SER A 160 15.39 -2.36 13.18
N GLU A 161 15.81 -3.61 13.37
CA GLU A 161 17.21 -4.00 13.32
C GLU A 161 17.81 -3.82 11.93
N ILE A 162 17.06 -4.16 10.88
CA ILE A 162 17.50 -3.97 9.49
C ILE A 162 17.69 -2.48 9.20
N LYS A 163 16.78 -1.61 9.67
CA LYS A 163 16.93 -0.16 9.53
C LYS A 163 18.20 0.34 10.22
N ILE A 164 18.48 -0.10 11.45
CA ILE A 164 19.70 0.26 12.18
C ILE A 164 20.95 -0.24 11.44
N LYS A 165 20.97 -1.49 10.98
CA LYS A 165 22.11 -2.06 10.24
C LYS A 165 22.33 -1.34 8.91
N ARG A 166 21.27 -1.00 8.17
CA ARG A 166 21.34 -0.19 6.95
C ARG A 166 21.88 1.22 7.23
N ALA A 167 21.45 1.85 8.31
CA ALA A 167 21.97 3.16 8.71
C ALA A 167 23.48 3.08 9.03
N LYS A 168 23.92 2.03 9.74
CA LYS A 168 25.35 1.78 9.97
C LYS A 168 26.10 1.59 8.66
N ILE A 169 25.61 0.75 7.75
CA ILE A 169 26.25 0.53 6.44
C ILE A 169 26.36 1.84 5.65
N LYS A 170 25.31 2.68 5.63
CA LYS A 170 25.34 4.00 4.98
C LYS A 170 26.37 4.93 5.63
N ALA A 171 26.53 4.90 6.96
CA ALA A 171 27.55 5.68 7.64
C ALA A 171 28.99 5.23 7.28
N PHE A 172 29.16 3.99 6.84
CA PHE A 172 30.44 3.45 6.38
C PHE A 172 30.59 3.42 4.84
N GLN A 173 29.58 3.86 4.07
CA GLN A 173 29.71 4.02 2.62
C GLN A 173 30.68 5.18 2.33
N GLY A 174 31.91 4.83 1.94
CA GLY A 174 32.98 5.77 1.66
C GLY A 174 34.26 5.52 2.47
N LEU A 175 34.23 4.67 3.50
CA LEU A 175 35.45 4.24 4.18
C LEU A 175 36.11 3.09 3.40
N PRO A 176 37.44 3.09 3.24
CA PRO A 176 38.15 1.96 2.68
C PRO A 176 37.85 0.68 3.47
N PRO A 177 37.76 -0.48 2.81
CA PRO A 177 37.42 -1.76 3.45
C PRO A 177 38.39 -2.14 4.58
N ASN A 178 39.60 -1.57 4.59
CA ASN A 178 40.60 -1.74 5.65
C ASN A 178 40.75 -0.43 6.45
N LEU A 179 40.06 -0.33 7.59
CA LEU A 179 40.14 0.82 8.49
C LEU A 179 41.57 1.08 8.99
N ASP A 180 42.35 0.02 9.18
CA ASP A 180 43.72 0.13 9.68
C ASP A 180 44.68 0.67 8.62
N LEU A 181 44.47 0.35 7.34
CA LEU A 181 45.21 0.95 6.23
C LEU A 181 44.90 2.45 6.11
N ALA A 182 43.61 2.83 6.23
CA ALA A 182 43.19 4.22 6.21
C ALA A 182 43.81 5.03 7.37
N ARG A 183 43.90 4.43 8.57
CA ARG A 183 44.56 5.04 9.73
C ARG A 183 46.06 5.25 9.51
N LEU A 184 46.73 4.30 8.86
CA LEU A 184 48.15 4.37 8.57
C LEU A 184 48.44 5.45 7.51
N GLN A 185 47.63 5.50 6.45
CA GLN A 185 47.70 6.57 5.43
C GLN A 185 47.45 7.96 6.04
N LEU A 186 46.50 8.08 6.97
CA LEU A 186 46.22 9.34 7.66
C LEU A 186 47.39 9.79 8.54
N ARG A 187 48.06 8.88 9.27
CA ARG A 187 49.29 9.23 10.01
C ARG A 187 50.38 9.72 9.07
N LYS A 188 50.64 9.00 7.98
CA LYS A 188 51.65 9.38 7.00
C LYS A 188 51.38 10.76 6.39
N ALA A 189 50.14 11.04 6.00
CA ALA A 189 49.74 12.34 5.49
C ALA A 189 49.93 13.47 6.50
N ARG A 190 49.72 13.21 7.81
CA ARG A 190 49.98 14.20 8.88
C ARG A 190 51.47 14.46 9.09
N GLU A 191 52.28 13.42 9.00
CA GLU A 191 53.75 13.55 9.09
C GLU A 191 54.27 14.39 7.92
N GLU A 192 53.85 14.08 6.69
CA GLU A 192 54.17 14.86 5.48
C GLU A 192 53.70 16.32 5.61
N GLN A 193 52.50 16.55 6.16
CA GLN A 193 52.00 17.90 6.41
C GLN A 193 52.88 18.68 7.40
N LEU A 194 53.35 18.04 8.48
CA LEU A 194 54.22 18.68 9.46
C LEU A 194 55.58 19.02 8.87
N GLU A 195 56.14 18.15 8.03
CA GLU A 195 57.38 18.42 7.31
C GLU A 195 57.25 19.62 6.38
N LEU A 196 56.16 19.69 5.61
CA LEU A 196 55.86 20.84 4.76
C LEU A 196 55.67 22.14 5.55
N ILE A 197 55.03 22.07 6.73
CA ILE A 197 54.89 23.23 7.62
C ILE A 197 56.26 23.70 8.11
N ARG A 198 57.15 22.79 8.53
CA ARG A 198 58.51 23.14 8.95
C ARG A 198 59.31 23.79 7.81
N LEU A 199 59.28 23.19 6.62
CA LEU A 199 59.93 23.75 5.44
C LEU A 199 59.39 25.15 5.09
N ARG A 200 58.08 25.35 5.21
CA ARG A 200 57.45 26.66 5.03
C ARG A 200 57.95 27.67 6.07
N GLU A 201 58.02 27.27 7.34
CA GLU A 201 58.51 28.14 8.41
C GLU A 201 59.99 28.50 8.24
N GLU A 202 60.83 27.54 7.84
CA GLU A 202 62.25 27.78 7.51
C GLU A 202 62.41 28.74 6.32
N LEU A 203 61.64 28.54 5.25
CA LEU A 203 61.64 29.45 4.09
C LEU A 203 61.20 30.87 4.48
N LEU A 204 60.16 30.99 5.31
CA LEU A 204 59.70 32.29 5.80
C LEU A 204 60.73 32.97 6.70
N GLN A 205 61.43 32.22 7.55
CA GLN A 205 62.54 32.74 8.36
C GLN A 205 63.70 33.22 7.49
N ASN A 206 64.10 32.44 6.49
CA ASN A 206 65.17 32.81 5.55
C ASN A 206 64.81 34.05 4.73
N MET A 207 63.56 34.17 4.29
CA MET A 207 63.06 35.36 3.61
C MET A 207 63.07 36.59 4.54
N ALA A 208 62.68 36.44 5.81
CA ALA A 208 62.71 37.54 6.77
C ALA A 208 64.15 37.98 7.09
N ALA A 209 65.10 37.04 7.18
CA ALA A 209 66.51 37.32 7.44
C ALA A 209 67.23 37.98 6.25
N GLY A 210 66.80 37.71 5.01
CA GLY A 210 67.39 38.28 3.79
C GLY A 210 66.90 39.69 3.42
N VAL A 211 65.98 40.27 4.19
CA VAL A 211 65.39 41.62 3.96
C VAL A 211 65.95 42.66 4.96
N ALA A 212 66.99 42.31 5.73
CA ALA A 212 67.73 43.21 6.61
C ALA A 212 69.01 43.76 5.96
#